data_AF-A0A662I178-F1
#
_entry.id   AF-A0A662I178-F1
#
_cell.length_a   1.000
_cell.length_b   1.000
_cell.length_c   1.000
_cell.angle_alpha   90.00
_cell.angle_beta   90.00
_cell.angle_gamma   90.00
#
_symmetry.space_group_name_H-M   'P 1'
#
loop_
_entity.id
_entity.type
_entity.pdbx_description
1 polymer ?
#
loop_
_entity_poly.entity_id
_entity_poly.type
_entity_poly.pdbx_seq_one_letter_code
_entity_poly.pdbx_strand_id
1 'polypeptide(L)'
;MILAYVLLIKDPLLMLAAGLFLGFFTGFWSGFGAVLSELFPTKVRSTALGFIFNTGRGINFISPVLVAWLSLHWSWGAALSAYIASALIWLFPETKGIELK
;
A
#
# COMPACT_ATOMS: atom_id res chain seq x y z
N MET A 1 13.17 0.53 -6.63
CA MET A 1 12.74 1.90 -6.99
C MET A 1 13.62 2.99 -6.36
N ILE A 2 13.86 3.00 -5.04
CA ILE A 2 14.75 4.00 -4.40
C ILE A 2 16.17 4.02 -5.00
N LEU A 3 16.76 2.85 -5.28
CA LEU A 3 18.07 2.78 -5.93
C LEU A 3 18.04 3.35 -7.36
N ALA A 4 17.02 3.03 -8.15
CA ALA A 4 16.87 3.59 -9.50
C ALA A 4 16.63 5.11 -9.46
N TYR A 5 15.84 5.59 -8.52
CA TYR A 5 15.58 7.02 -8.31
C TYR A 5 16.85 7.79 -7.94
N VAL A 6 17.66 7.25 -7.01
CA VAL A 6 18.93 7.87 -6.58
C VAL A 6 20.04 7.75 -7.65
N LEU A 7 20.05 6.68 -8.44
CA LEU A 7 21.12 6.41 -9.41
C LEU A 7 20.86 6.97 -10.81
N LEU A 8 19.59 7.10 -11.23
CA LEU A 8 19.20 7.53 -12.58
C LEU A 8 18.86 9.02 -12.65
N ILE A 9 18.37 9.64 -11.56
CA ILE A 9 18.03 11.07 -11.54
C ILE A 9 19.19 11.83 -10.90
N LYS A 10 19.93 12.59 -11.71
CA LYS A 10 21.10 13.36 -11.25
C LYS A 10 20.82 14.85 -11.06
N ASP A 11 19.73 15.35 -11.63
CA ASP A 11 19.31 16.75 -11.48
C ASP A 11 18.53 16.91 -10.16
N PRO A 12 19.00 17.78 -9.23
CA PRO A 12 18.37 17.99 -7.93
C PRO A 12 16.90 18.46 -7.99
N LEU A 13 16.54 19.29 -8.98
CA LEU A 13 15.18 19.80 -9.12
C LEU A 13 14.23 18.71 -9.61
N LEU A 14 14.68 17.89 -10.56
CA LEU A 14 13.94 16.71 -11.03
C LEU A 14 13.77 15.67 -9.91
N MET A 15 14.79 15.49 -9.07
CA MET A 15 14.68 14.67 -7.87
C MET A 15 13.58 15.20 -6.96
N LEU A 16 13.63 16.47 -6.56
CA LEU A 16 12.59 17.08 -5.72
C LEU A 16 11.18 16.92 -6.30
N ALA A 17 11.01 17.21 -7.59
CA ALA A 17 9.71 17.09 -8.26
C ALA A 17 9.21 15.64 -8.30
N ALA A 18 10.06 14.69 -8.64
CA ALA A 18 9.69 13.28 -8.68
C ALA A 18 9.40 12.71 -7.28
N GLY A 19 10.17 13.11 -6.26
CA GLY A 19 9.93 12.75 -4.87
C GLY A 19 8.61 13.31 -4.34
N LEU A 20 8.29 14.57 -4.65
CA LEU A 20 7.01 15.19 -4.31
C LEU A 20 5.85 14.45 -4.96
N PHE A 21 5.96 14.17 -6.26
CA PHE A 21 4.94 13.46 -7.01
C PHE A 21 4.70 12.06 -6.42
N LEU A 22 5.76 11.28 -6.23
CA LEU A 22 5.67 9.94 -5.62
C LEU A 22 5.06 10.02 -4.22
N GLY A 23 5.51 10.96 -3.38
CA GLY A 23 5.02 11.15 -2.02
C GLY A 23 3.53 11.50 -1.98
N PHE A 24 3.06 12.38 -2.87
CA PHE A 24 1.66 12.77 -2.96
C PHE A 24 0.73 11.56 -3.14
N PHE A 25 1.10 10.59 -3.98
CA PHE A 25 0.30 9.38 -4.23
C PHE A 25 0.43 8.31 -3.13
N THR A 26 1.21 8.53 -2.07
CA THR A 26 1.29 7.61 -0.92
C THR A 26 0.24 7.86 0.16
N GLY A 27 -0.75 8.74 -0.10
CA GLY A 27 -1.77 9.16 0.87
C GLY A 27 -2.57 8.04 1.54
N PHE A 28 -2.58 6.82 0.98
CA PHE A 28 -3.19 5.65 1.62
C PHE A 28 -2.71 5.43 3.07
N TRP A 29 -1.44 5.72 3.37
CA TRP A 29 -0.88 5.53 4.69
C TRP A 29 -1.52 6.42 5.78
N SER A 30 -2.06 7.59 5.42
CA SER A 30 -2.71 8.47 6.39
C SER A 30 -4.11 7.97 6.78
N GLY A 31 -4.86 7.39 5.84
CA GLY A 31 -6.20 6.87 6.07
C GLY A 31 -6.23 5.44 6.65
N PHE A 32 -5.18 4.66 6.42
CA PHE A 32 -5.08 3.25 6.84
C PHE A 32 -5.37 3.05 8.33
N GLY A 33 -4.76 3.86 9.19
CA GLY A 33 -4.92 3.75 10.64
C GLY A 33 -6.35 4.04 11.10
N ALA A 34 -6.98 5.08 10.54
CA ALA A 34 -8.34 5.47 10.87
C ALA A 34 -9.34 4.38 10.47
N VAL A 35 -9.34 3.99 9.18
CA VAL A 35 -10.28 3.00 8.63
C VAL A 35 -10.19 1.67 9.36
N LEU A 36 -8.98 1.15 9.60
CA LEU A 36 -8.84 -0.14 10.30
C LEU A 36 -9.14 -0.04 11.80
N SER A 37 -8.81 1.09 12.45
CA SER A 37 -9.14 1.26 13.87
C SER A 37 -10.64 1.23 14.12
N GLU A 38 -11.43 1.66 13.13
CA GLU A 38 -12.88 1.69 13.22
C GLU A 38 -13.54 0.33 13.01
N LEU A 39 -12.85 -0.62 12.39
CA LEU A 39 -13.36 -1.97 12.15
C LEU A 39 -13.31 -2.90 13.36
N PHE A 40 -12.51 -2.55 14.38
CA PHE A 40 -12.27 -3.42 15.53
C PHE A 40 -12.72 -2.79 16.87
N PRO A 41 -13.36 -3.59 17.74
CA PRO A 41 -13.68 -3.18 19.11
C PRO A 41 -12.44 -2.71 19.87
N THR A 42 -12.62 -1.77 20.78
CA THR A 42 -11.51 -1.11 21.48
C THR A 42 -10.62 -2.10 22.22
N LYS A 43 -11.22 -3.17 22.76
CA LYS A 43 -10.53 -4.23 23.53
C LYS A 43 -9.50 -5.02 22.73
N VAL A 44 -9.68 -5.17 21.41
CA VAL A 44 -8.84 -6.02 20.56
C VAL A 44 -8.12 -5.26 19.45
N ARG A 45 -8.42 -3.96 19.29
CA ARG A 45 -7.92 -3.11 18.21
C ARG A 45 -6.40 -3.17 18.03
N SER A 46 -5.63 -2.98 19.09
CA SER A 46 -4.15 -2.96 18.99
C SER A 46 -3.60 -4.30 18.46
N THR A 47 -4.10 -5.42 18.98
CA THR A 47 -3.71 -6.76 18.55
C THR A 47 -4.15 -7.05 17.12
N ALA A 48 -5.39 -6.68 16.75
CA ALA A 48 -5.92 -6.89 15.41
C ALA A 48 -5.13 -6.10 14.35
N LEU A 49 -4.84 -4.82 14.62
CA LEU A 49 -4.04 -3.97 13.74
C LEU A 49 -2.62 -4.53 13.58
N GLY A 50 -1.98 -4.92 14.68
CA GLY A 50 -0.66 -5.53 14.66
C GLY A 50 -0.63 -6.84 13.87
N PHE A 51 -1.64 -7.70 14.05
CA PHE A 51 -1.76 -8.96 13.34
C PHE A 51 -1.97 -8.75 11.83
N ILE A 52 -2.90 -7.89 11.42
CA ILE A 52 -3.17 -7.59 10.02
C ILE A 52 -1.93 -7.01 9.35
N PHE A 53 -1.28 -6.06 10.01
CA PHE A 53 -0.10 -5.38 9.46
C PHE A 53 1.08 -6.33 9.28
N ASN A 54 1.39 -7.15 10.28
CA ASN A 54 2.50 -8.11 10.20
C ASN A 54 2.21 -9.25 9.24
N THR A 55 0.98 -9.77 9.22
CA THR A 55 0.56 -10.81 8.27
C THR A 55 0.63 -10.29 6.83
N GLY A 56 0.10 -9.09 6.59
CA GLY A 56 0.19 -8.43 5.29
C GLY A 56 1.64 -8.21 4.84
N ARG A 57 2.52 -7.76 5.75
CA ARG A 57 3.96 -7.67 5.49
C ARG A 57 4.59 -9.01 5.14
N GLY A 58 4.23 -10.07 5.87
CA GLY A 58 4.71 -11.43 5.61
C GLY A 58 4.32 -11.92 4.19
N ILE A 59 3.06 -11.73 3.80
CA ILE A 59 2.58 -12.09 2.46
C ILE A 59 3.27 -11.24 1.38
N ASN A 60 3.54 -9.96 1.66
CA ASN A 60 4.14 -9.03 0.70
C ASN A 60 5.57 -9.42 0.28
N PHE A 61 6.25 -10.33 0.99
CA PHE A 61 7.55 -10.87 0.53
C PHE A 61 7.47 -11.58 -0.82
N ILE A 62 6.29 -12.08 -1.20
CA ILE A 62 6.07 -12.79 -2.46
C ILE A 62 5.92 -11.79 -3.62
N SER A 63 5.50 -10.55 -3.35
CA SER A 63 5.16 -9.56 -4.36
C SER A 63 6.28 -9.27 -5.38
N PRO A 64 7.56 -9.07 -4.99
CA PRO A 64 8.62 -8.82 -5.96
C PRO A 64 8.85 -10.00 -6.91
N VAL A 65 8.78 -11.23 -6.39
CA VAL A 65 8.92 -12.46 -7.18
C VAL A 65 7.76 -12.59 -8.15
N LEU A 66 6.53 -12.34 -7.68
CA LEU A 66 5.33 -12.39 -8.50
C LEU A 66 5.38 -11.35 -9.62
N VAL A 67 5.72 -10.09 -9.31
CA VAL A 67 5.85 -9.01 -10.30
C VAL A 67 6.92 -9.36 -11.35
N ALA A 68 8.08 -9.86 -10.92
CA ALA A 68 9.13 -10.28 -11.83
C ALA A 68 8.66 -11.42 -12.75
N TRP A 69 8.05 -12.46 -12.18
CA TRP A 69 7.52 -13.60 -12.95
C TRP A 69 6.46 -13.17 -13.96
N LEU A 70 5.49 -12.34 -13.55
CA LEU A 70 4.45 -11.78 -14.43
C LEU A 70 5.05 -10.94 -15.56
N SER A 71 6.08 -10.14 -15.27
CA SER A 71 6.74 -9.31 -16.29
C SER A 71 7.55 -10.13 -17.31
N LEU A 72 8.11 -11.27 -16.89
CA LEU A 72 8.93 -12.13 -17.74
C LEU A 72 8.10 -13.04 -18.64
N HIS A 73 6.97 -13.55 -18.14
CA HIS A 73 6.15 -14.53 -18.85
C HIS A 73 4.97 -13.93 -19.61
N TRP A 74 4.50 -12.75 -19.21
CA TRP A 74 3.41 -12.04 -19.89
C TRP A 74 3.83 -10.65 -20.31
N SER A 75 3.64 -9.64 -19.46
CA SER A 75 4.02 -8.26 -19.76
C SER A 75 4.07 -7.43 -18.48
N TRP A 76 4.73 -6.27 -18.56
CA TRP A 76 4.67 -5.26 -17.50
C TRP A 76 3.24 -4.81 -17.22
N GLY A 77 2.37 -4.74 -18.23
CA GLY A 77 0.96 -4.40 -18.04
C GLY A 77 0.22 -5.43 -17.17
N ALA A 78 0.50 -6.72 -17.37
CA ALA A 78 -0.07 -7.80 -16.54
C ALA A 78 0.47 -7.77 -15.09
N ALA A 79 1.73 -7.38 -14.89
CA ALA A 79 2.27 -7.19 -13.54
C ALA A 79 1.62 -5.99 -12.83
N LEU A 80 1.36 -4.90 -13.56
CA LEU A 80 0.72 -3.70 -13.01
C LEU A 80 -0.79 -3.88 -12.80
N SER A 81 -1.48 -4.78 -13.51
CA SER A 81 -2.91 -5.03 -13.29
C SER A 81 -3.20 -5.61 -11.91
N ALA A 82 -2.21 -6.23 -11.23
CA ALA A 82 -2.34 -6.69 -9.85
C ALA A 82 -2.73 -5.56 -8.87
N TYR A 83 -2.39 -4.30 -9.19
CA TYR A 83 -2.81 -3.14 -8.39
C TYR A 83 -4.34 -2.92 -8.39
N ILE A 84 -5.09 -3.49 -9.34
CA ILE A 84 -6.55 -3.43 -9.37
C ILE A 84 -7.15 -4.08 -8.10
N ALA A 85 -6.44 -5.02 -7.46
CA ALA A 85 -6.88 -5.60 -6.19
C ALA A 85 -7.04 -4.56 -5.07
N SER A 86 -6.42 -3.38 -5.18
CA SER A 86 -6.65 -2.26 -4.24
C SER A 86 -8.09 -1.74 -4.27
N ALA A 87 -8.85 -1.96 -5.34
CA ALA A 87 -10.27 -1.62 -5.43
C ALA A 87 -11.13 -2.39 -4.43
N LEU A 88 -10.61 -3.49 -3.86
CA LEU A 88 -11.28 -4.23 -2.78
C LEU A 88 -11.53 -3.35 -1.53
N ILE A 89 -10.85 -2.21 -1.40
CA ILE A 89 -11.12 -1.26 -0.31
C ILE A 89 -12.57 -0.77 -0.31
N TRP A 90 -13.24 -0.70 -1.46
CA TRP A 90 -14.64 -0.28 -1.55
C TRP A 90 -15.62 -1.33 -1.06
N LEU A 91 -15.17 -2.55 -0.77
CA LEU A 91 -15.97 -3.57 -0.09
C LEU A 91 -16.02 -3.36 1.43
N PHE A 92 -15.16 -2.49 1.97
CA PHE A 92 -15.14 -2.23 3.41
C PHE A 92 -16.39 -1.42 3.80
N PRO A 93 -17.02 -1.74 4.94
CA PRO A 93 -18.19 -1.00 5.40
C PRO A 93 -17.81 0.45 5.75
N GLU A 94 -18.73 1.38 5.48
CA GLU A 94 -18.63 2.75 5.98
C GLU A 94 -18.84 2.77 7.50
N THR A 95 -17.88 3.32 8.23
CA THR A 95 -17.83 3.31 9.70
C THR A 95 -18.06 4.68 10.33
N LYS A 96 -18.22 5.74 9.52
CA LYS A 96 -18.47 7.10 9.99
C LYS A 96 -19.68 7.18 10.93
N GLY A 97 -19.44 7.62 12.17
CA GLY A 97 -20.47 7.85 13.17
C GLY A 97 -20.89 6.62 13.99
N ILE A 98 -20.20 5.49 13.82
CA ILE A 98 -20.44 4.28 14.63
C ILE A 98 -19.65 4.39 15.94
N GLU A 99 -20.34 4.25 17.09
CA GLU A 99 -19.67 4.10 18.38
C GLU A 99 -19.11 2.68 18.56
N LEU A 100 -17.80 2.59 18.80
CA LEU A 100 -17.09 1.33 18.97
C LEU A 100 -17.02 0.98 20.45
N LYS A 101 -17.56 -0.18 20.81
CA LYS A 101 -17.54 -0.70 22.19
C LYS A 101 -16.25 -1.47 22.52
#